data_AF-A0A667Z8S6-F1
#
_entry.id   AF-A0A667Z8S6-F1
#
_cell.length_a   1.000
_cell.length_b   1.000
_cell.length_c   1.000
_cell.angle_alpha   90.00
_cell.angle_beta   90.00
_cell.angle_gamma   90.00
#
_symmetry.space_group_name_H-M   'P 1'
#
loop_
_entity.id
_entity.type
_entity.pdbx_description
1 polymer ?
#
loop_
_entity_poly.entity_id
_entity_poly.type
_entity_poly.pdbx_seq_one_letter_code
_entity_poly.pdbx_strand_id
1 'polypeptide(L)'
;MLLFYVKKEHAEFISEVEAETVGTGIMGRMGNKGAVAIRFRFHYSDICVVNSHLAAHIDEYERRNQDYKDICSRLQFRHLDPSQPPLTIMKHNVVLWLGDLNYRISDLDVDYVKDLITKKDFETLHNNDQLKRQIDEEAVFVGFVEGEIDFQPTYKYDTGSDQWDTSEKCRVPAWCDRILWRGKNVRQQHYQSHMALKTSDHKPVSSLLEIGVRMNDEAYKKTFEEIVRNIDKMENECIPSVTLSKREFHFKDVKFMQHRAETLSLLNDGQVPCQFEFIQKPNEPTYCKPWLTANPPKGGRVDIDLEVFVNRSTAPDLNSGQQQIEDILVLHLERGKDYFISVSGNYLPSCYGTSIRTLCRLREPIQDMPQETIRQLTEMSDDAEITEKPLDIPKEIWMMVDHLFRNAIKQEDLFQQPGLRSEFAEIRDCLDTGMPDSLPGSNHSVAEALLLFLDALPEPVVPYSLYQQCLECCSSASQCEKVVSMLPQCHKNVFNYLAAFLRELLKNSANNRLDVNILATIFAALLLRSPTKQDLAEKRKTQEFFQHFLVQDLC
;
A
#
# COMPACT_ATOMS: atom_id res chain seq x y z
N MET A 1 -7.50 57.31 -18.67
CA MET A 1 -8.41 56.15 -18.84
C MET A 1 -7.79 55.20 -19.84
N LEU A 2 -7.82 53.90 -19.60
CA LEU A 2 -7.36 52.88 -20.55
C LEU A 2 -8.44 51.80 -20.65
N LEU A 3 -8.82 51.44 -21.88
CA LEU A 3 -9.81 50.41 -22.16
C LEU A 3 -9.16 49.33 -23.01
N PHE A 4 -9.34 48.08 -22.61
CA PHE A 4 -8.82 46.91 -23.31
C PHE A 4 -9.99 46.05 -23.80
N TYR A 5 -10.01 45.76 -25.09
CA TYR A 5 -11.01 44.91 -25.72
C TYR A 5 -10.31 43.72 -26.37
N VAL A 6 -10.95 42.55 -26.30
CA VAL A 6 -10.49 41.31 -26.91
C VAL A 6 -11.59 40.73 -27.77
N LYS A 7 -11.23 40.12 -28.91
CA LYS A 7 -12.18 39.34 -29.72
C LYS A 7 -12.66 38.13 -28.92
N LYS A 8 -13.93 37.75 -29.08
CA LYS A 8 -14.55 36.64 -28.33
C LYS A 8 -13.76 35.33 -28.43
N GLU A 9 -13.25 35.01 -29.62
CA GLU A 9 -12.46 33.81 -29.90
C GLU A 9 -11.10 33.76 -29.18
N HIS A 10 -10.63 34.89 -28.65
CA HIS A 10 -9.35 34.97 -27.94
C HIS A 10 -9.51 35.14 -26.43
N ALA A 11 -10.74 35.32 -25.94
CA ALA A 11 -10.99 35.66 -24.54
C ALA A 11 -10.53 34.55 -23.58
N GLU A 12 -10.66 33.28 -23.95
CA GLU A 12 -10.25 32.14 -23.12
C GLU A 12 -8.73 32.00 -22.94
N PHE A 13 -7.94 32.61 -23.83
CA PHE A 13 -6.48 32.56 -23.78
C PHE A 13 -5.87 33.77 -23.08
N ILE A 14 -6.70 34.69 -22.57
CA ILE A 14 -6.27 35.81 -21.73
C ILE A 14 -6.33 35.37 -20.26
N SER A 15 -5.21 35.49 -19.58
CA SER A 15 -5.07 35.15 -18.15
C SER A 15 -4.25 36.19 -17.40
N GLU A 16 -4.26 36.11 -16.07
CA GLU A 16 -3.46 36.98 -15.18
C GLU A 16 -3.62 38.49 -15.44
N VAL A 17 -4.86 38.93 -15.62
CA VAL A 17 -5.18 40.35 -15.89
C VAL A 17 -5.05 41.16 -14.62
N GLU A 18 -4.23 42.20 -14.65
CA GLU A 18 -4.03 43.13 -13.53
C GLU A 18 -3.93 44.57 -14.04
N ALA A 19 -4.39 45.54 -13.24
CA ALA A 19 -4.38 46.95 -13.62
C ALA A 19 -3.91 47.83 -12.47
N GLU A 20 -3.07 48.82 -12.78
CA GLU A 20 -2.42 49.67 -11.79
C GLU A 20 -2.36 51.13 -12.24
N THR A 21 -2.19 52.04 -11.28
CA THR A 21 -2.16 53.48 -11.53
C THR A 21 -1.08 54.18 -10.72
N VAL A 22 -0.46 55.20 -11.30
CA VAL A 22 0.57 56.03 -10.65
C VAL A 22 0.30 57.50 -10.95
N GLY A 23 0.15 58.32 -9.91
CA GLY A 23 0.10 59.77 -10.02
C GLY A 23 1.49 60.41 -9.91
N THR A 24 1.82 61.31 -10.83
CA THR A 24 3.08 62.09 -10.91
C THR A 24 2.85 63.60 -10.86
N GLY A 25 1.61 64.05 -10.61
CA GLY A 25 1.23 65.46 -10.63
C GLY A 25 1.70 66.27 -9.42
N ILE A 26 0.81 67.05 -8.80
CA ILE A 26 1.15 67.92 -7.65
C ILE A 26 1.85 67.10 -6.55
N MET A 27 2.99 67.60 -6.05
CA MET A 27 3.91 66.93 -5.11
C MET A 27 4.43 65.55 -5.57
N GLY A 28 4.38 65.25 -6.87
CA GLY A 28 4.78 63.95 -7.43
C GLY A 28 3.84 62.79 -7.06
N ARG A 29 2.62 63.09 -6.56
CA ARG A 29 1.69 62.07 -6.04
C ARG A 29 0.24 62.23 -6.49
N MET A 30 -0.23 63.44 -6.81
CA MET A 30 -1.62 63.63 -7.26
C MET A 30 -1.87 63.09 -8.68
N GLY A 31 -3.08 62.58 -8.93
CA GLY A 31 -3.46 61.88 -10.15
C GLY A 31 -3.84 62.76 -11.35
N ASN A 32 -3.54 64.06 -11.34
CA ASN A 32 -3.80 64.95 -12.49
C ASN A 32 -2.82 64.74 -13.65
N LYS A 33 -1.69 64.07 -13.38
CA LYS A 33 -0.66 63.59 -14.31
C LYS A 33 -0.17 62.24 -13.82
N GLY A 34 0.37 61.41 -14.72
CA GLY A 34 0.88 60.08 -14.38
C GLY A 34 0.47 59.03 -15.40
N ALA A 35 0.24 57.80 -14.95
CA ALA A 35 -0.11 56.68 -15.83
C ALA A 35 -1.15 55.74 -15.22
N VAL A 36 -1.87 55.06 -16.11
CA VAL A 36 -2.65 53.87 -15.82
C VAL A 36 -2.15 52.75 -16.74
N ALA A 37 -2.06 51.53 -16.24
CA ALA A 37 -1.58 50.40 -17.02
C ALA A 37 -2.40 49.16 -16.77
N ILE A 38 -2.50 48.30 -17.78
CA ILE A 38 -3.05 46.95 -17.69
C ILE A 38 -1.98 45.97 -18.15
N ARG A 39 -1.85 44.85 -17.44
CA ARG A 39 -1.06 43.70 -17.89
C ARG A 39 -1.94 42.48 -17.99
N PHE A 40 -1.58 41.59 -18.91
CA PHE A 40 -2.23 40.29 -19.06
C PHE A 40 -1.26 39.33 -19.72
N ARG A 41 -1.57 38.03 -19.64
CA ARG A 41 -0.92 36.99 -20.41
C ARG A 41 -1.85 36.55 -21.52
N PHE A 42 -1.34 36.54 -22.75
CA PHE A 42 -2.05 36.00 -23.91
C PHE A 42 -1.28 34.78 -24.42
N HIS A 43 -1.91 33.60 -24.35
CA HIS A 43 -1.23 32.30 -24.47
C HIS A 43 0.00 32.23 -23.54
N TYR A 44 1.22 32.19 -24.09
CA TYR A 44 2.48 32.12 -23.34
C TYR A 44 3.31 33.40 -23.46
N SER A 45 2.67 34.56 -23.70
CA SER A 45 3.33 35.86 -23.81
C SER A 45 2.73 36.87 -22.84
N ASP A 46 3.58 37.49 -22.02
CA ASP A 46 3.19 38.53 -21.07
C ASP A 46 3.23 39.91 -21.74
N ILE A 47 2.10 40.61 -21.74
CA ILE A 47 1.90 41.91 -22.39
C ILE A 47 1.52 42.96 -21.33
N CYS A 48 2.10 44.15 -21.42
CA CYS A 48 1.74 45.31 -20.60
C CYS A 48 1.43 46.51 -21.49
N VAL A 49 0.32 47.19 -21.22
CA VAL A 49 -0.11 48.40 -21.93
C VAL A 49 -0.20 49.54 -20.93
N VAL A 50 0.55 50.61 -21.19
CA VAL A 50 0.66 51.80 -20.34
C VAL A 50 0.07 52.99 -21.08
N ASN A 51 -0.89 53.69 -20.46
CA ASN A 51 -1.38 54.98 -20.91
C ASN A 51 -0.94 56.08 -19.94
N SER A 52 -0.18 57.06 -20.42
CA SER A 52 0.33 58.16 -19.58
C SER A 52 -0.09 59.55 -20.06
N HIS A 53 -0.18 60.48 -19.11
CA HIS A 53 -0.35 61.90 -19.33
C HIS A 53 0.75 62.63 -18.54
N LEU A 54 1.81 63.05 -19.23
CA LEU A 54 3.02 63.63 -18.61
C LEU A 54 2.93 65.15 -18.46
N ALA A 55 3.87 65.74 -17.70
CA ALA A 55 3.92 67.18 -17.46
C ALA A 55 3.87 68.03 -18.75
N ALA A 56 3.01 69.06 -18.72
CA ALA A 56 2.81 70.01 -19.81
C ALA A 56 3.85 71.14 -19.78
N HIS A 57 3.77 72.05 -20.75
CA HIS A 57 4.68 73.19 -21.00
C HIS A 57 5.97 72.82 -21.74
N ILE A 58 6.41 73.73 -22.63
CA ILE A 58 7.52 73.48 -23.54
C ILE A 58 8.85 73.32 -22.81
N ASP A 59 9.07 74.12 -21.76
CA ASP A 59 10.32 74.14 -20.98
C ASP A 59 10.50 72.95 -20.01
N GLU A 60 9.49 72.09 -19.87
CA GLU A 60 9.42 71.05 -18.81
C GLU A 60 9.78 69.64 -19.33
N TYR A 61 10.74 69.51 -20.25
CA TYR A 61 11.08 68.19 -20.81
C TYR A 61 11.81 67.31 -19.78
N GLU A 62 12.67 67.87 -18.93
CA GLU A 62 13.29 67.13 -17.83
C GLU A 62 12.25 66.62 -16.83
N ARG A 63 11.17 67.38 -16.62
CA ARG A 63 10.07 66.91 -15.78
C ARG A 63 9.31 65.75 -16.43
N ARG A 64 9.09 65.77 -17.74
CA ARG A 64 8.52 64.61 -18.46
C ARG A 64 9.43 63.39 -18.37
N ASN A 65 10.75 63.57 -18.44
CA ASN A 65 11.72 62.50 -18.22
C ASN A 65 11.61 61.92 -16.81
N GLN A 66 11.45 62.77 -15.80
CA GLN A 66 11.27 62.34 -14.42
C GLN A 66 9.93 61.62 -14.22
N ASP A 67 8.84 62.13 -14.78
CA ASP A 67 7.52 61.48 -14.73
C ASP A 67 7.59 60.06 -15.32
N TYR A 68 8.28 59.88 -16.47
CA TYR A 68 8.53 58.56 -17.07
C TYR A 68 9.30 57.62 -16.12
N LYS A 69 10.39 58.10 -15.51
CA LYS A 69 11.21 57.33 -14.56
C LYS A 69 10.43 56.96 -13.29
N ASP A 70 9.59 57.87 -12.80
CA ASP A 70 8.71 57.64 -11.66
C ASP A 70 7.66 56.58 -11.97
N ILE A 71 7.04 56.62 -13.15
CA ILE A 71 6.08 55.59 -13.59
C ILE A 71 6.79 54.23 -13.68
N CYS A 72 7.96 54.16 -14.31
CA CYS A 72 8.70 52.90 -14.45
C CYS A 72 9.11 52.27 -13.11
N SER A 73 9.45 53.09 -12.11
CA SER A 73 9.90 52.61 -10.80
C SER A 73 8.77 52.25 -9.84
N ARG A 74 7.66 53.01 -9.90
CA ARG A 74 6.55 52.89 -8.93
C ARG A 74 5.42 51.98 -9.39
N LEU A 75 5.22 51.82 -10.69
CA LEU A 75 4.13 50.99 -11.21
C LEU A 75 4.53 49.51 -11.13
N GLN A 76 3.85 48.77 -10.25
CA GLN A 76 4.13 47.37 -9.95
C GLN A 76 2.83 46.56 -9.89
N PHE A 77 2.79 45.43 -10.57
CA PHE A 77 1.66 44.50 -10.57
C PHE A 77 1.92 43.34 -9.61
N ARG A 78 0.85 42.79 -9.01
CA ARG A 78 0.93 41.63 -8.12
C ARG A 78 0.93 40.33 -8.91
N HIS A 79 1.60 39.31 -8.37
CA HIS A 79 1.47 37.94 -8.85
C HIS A 79 0.26 37.25 -8.19
N LEU A 80 -0.26 36.21 -8.85
CA LEU A 80 -1.23 35.29 -8.23
C LEU A 80 -0.64 34.55 -7.03
N ASP A 81 0.66 34.25 -7.07
CA ASP A 81 1.43 33.70 -5.94
C ASP A 81 1.98 34.84 -5.07
N PRO A 82 1.49 35.01 -3.82
CA PRO A 82 1.94 36.08 -2.93
C PRO A 82 3.41 35.98 -2.51
N SER A 83 4.06 34.83 -2.72
CA SER A 83 5.48 34.64 -2.39
C SER A 83 6.44 35.28 -3.41
N GLN A 84 5.94 35.64 -4.59
CA GLN A 84 6.76 36.21 -5.66
C GLN A 84 6.84 37.75 -5.59
N PRO A 85 8.00 38.35 -5.95
CA PRO A 85 8.16 39.81 -5.94
C PRO A 85 7.31 40.45 -7.03
N PRO A 86 6.80 41.69 -6.84
CA PRO A 86 5.98 42.37 -7.84
C PRO A 86 6.62 42.47 -9.23
N LEU A 87 5.77 42.46 -10.26
CA LEU A 87 6.14 42.65 -11.67
C LEU A 87 6.21 44.13 -12.00
N THR A 88 7.37 44.60 -12.48
CA THR A 88 7.51 45.95 -13.04
C THR A 88 7.16 45.95 -14.53
N ILE A 89 6.87 47.12 -15.10
CA ILE A 89 6.53 47.29 -16.52
C ILE A 89 7.52 46.55 -17.43
N MET A 90 8.83 46.74 -17.19
CA MET A 90 9.90 46.24 -18.05
C MET A 90 10.15 44.73 -18.00
N LYS A 91 9.48 43.99 -17.10
CA LYS A 91 9.58 42.51 -17.04
C LYS A 91 8.69 41.78 -18.05
N HIS A 92 7.78 42.48 -18.71
CA HIS A 92 6.87 41.88 -19.71
C HIS A 92 7.60 41.63 -21.04
N ASN A 93 7.11 40.66 -21.82
CA ASN A 93 7.72 40.32 -23.12
C ASN A 93 7.45 41.42 -24.16
N VAL A 94 6.27 42.03 -24.10
CA VAL A 94 5.84 43.15 -24.93
C VAL A 94 5.28 44.24 -24.04
N VAL A 95 5.77 45.47 -24.23
CA VAL A 95 5.26 46.67 -23.57
C VAL A 95 4.78 47.64 -24.64
N LEU A 96 3.53 48.07 -24.55
CA LEU A 96 2.96 49.15 -25.37
C LEU A 96 2.83 50.38 -24.48
N TRP A 97 3.36 51.51 -24.90
CA TRP A 97 3.29 52.75 -24.15
C TRP A 97 2.68 53.84 -25.01
N LEU A 98 1.57 54.41 -24.56
CA LEU A 98 0.81 55.39 -25.32
C LEU A 98 0.30 56.54 -24.44
N GLY A 99 -0.19 57.59 -25.08
CA GLY A 99 -0.91 58.69 -24.42
C GLY A 99 -0.37 60.06 -24.78
N ASP A 100 -0.77 61.06 -23.98
CA ASP A 100 -0.27 62.43 -24.08
C ASP A 100 1.07 62.53 -23.33
N LEU A 101 2.15 62.27 -24.07
CA LEU A 101 3.51 62.37 -23.54
C LEU A 101 3.98 63.82 -23.43
N ASN A 102 3.23 64.77 -23.99
CA ASN A 102 3.40 66.22 -23.85
C ASN A 102 4.75 66.81 -24.27
N TYR A 103 5.64 66.04 -24.93
CA TYR A 103 6.85 66.58 -25.54
C TYR A 103 6.50 67.51 -26.70
N ARG A 104 7.32 68.54 -26.88
CA ARG A 104 7.06 69.65 -27.82
C ARG A 104 8.14 69.74 -28.87
N ILE A 105 7.83 70.45 -29.95
CA ILE A 105 8.83 70.96 -30.89
C ILE A 105 9.42 72.22 -30.26
N SER A 106 10.74 72.26 -30.06
CA SER A 106 11.43 73.45 -29.56
C SER A 106 12.38 74.03 -30.61
N ASP A 107 13.01 75.15 -30.27
CA ASP A 107 14.08 75.77 -31.07
C ASP A 107 13.62 76.30 -32.46
N LEU A 108 12.31 76.35 -32.70
CA LEU A 108 11.67 76.89 -33.91
C LEU A 108 10.52 77.84 -33.53
N ASP A 109 10.40 78.95 -34.25
CA ASP A 109 9.30 79.90 -34.10
C ASP A 109 7.96 79.34 -34.59
N VAL A 110 6.85 79.78 -33.99
CA VAL A 110 5.50 79.28 -34.29
C VAL A 110 5.11 79.39 -35.77
N ASP A 111 5.47 80.49 -36.42
CA ASP A 111 5.15 80.73 -37.83
C ASP A 111 5.99 79.83 -38.75
N TYR A 112 7.25 79.58 -38.37
CA TYR A 112 8.12 78.66 -39.11
C TYR A 112 7.65 77.21 -38.97
N VAL A 113 7.22 76.80 -37.78
CA VAL A 113 6.60 75.47 -37.58
C VAL A 113 5.35 75.32 -38.45
N LYS A 114 4.46 76.33 -38.50
CA LYS A 114 3.26 76.30 -39.35
C LYS A 114 3.62 76.25 -40.85
N ASP A 115 4.66 76.94 -41.27
CA ASP A 115 5.17 76.89 -42.65
C ASP A 115 5.71 75.50 -43.02
N LEU A 116 6.52 74.89 -42.16
CA LEU A 116 7.02 73.52 -42.34
C LEU A 116 5.87 72.50 -42.42
N ILE A 117 4.85 72.63 -41.57
CA ILE A 117 3.64 71.78 -41.63
C ILE A 117 2.92 71.95 -42.97
N THR A 118 2.79 73.18 -43.46
CA THR A 118 2.15 73.48 -44.74
C THR A 118 2.91 72.85 -45.91
N LYS A 119 4.25 72.87 -45.83
CA LYS A 119 5.17 72.22 -46.77
C LYS A 119 5.26 70.69 -46.61
N LYS A 120 4.67 70.14 -45.55
CA LYS A 120 4.78 68.74 -45.13
C LYS A 120 6.21 68.27 -44.87
N ASP A 121 7.09 69.19 -44.45
CA ASP A 121 8.44 68.87 -44.03
C ASP A 121 8.42 68.36 -42.56
N PHE A 122 7.89 67.16 -42.39
CA PHE A 122 7.79 66.52 -41.08
C PHE A 122 9.14 66.03 -40.56
N GLU A 123 10.10 65.76 -41.45
CA GLU A 123 11.46 65.34 -41.06
C GLU A 123 12.17 66.44 -40.26
N THR A 124 12.18 67.68 -40.77
CA THR A 124 12.78 68.82 -40.05
C THR A 124 12.09 69.08 -38.72
N LEU A 125 10.75 68.98 -38.68
CA LEU A 125 9.97 69.14 -37.45
C LEU A 125 10.28 68.04 -36.43
N HIS A 126 10.37 66.79 -36.88
CA HIS A 126 10.65 65.64 -36.02
C HIS A 126 12.06 65.70 -35.44
N ASN A 127 13.05 66.19 -36.20
CA ASN A 127 14.41 66.42 -35.68
C ASN A 127 14.47 67.45 -34.55
N ASN A 128 13.47 68.34 -34.43
CA ASN A 128 13.34 69.31 -33.33
C ASN A 128 12.35 68.86 -32.24
N ASP A 129 11.77 67.65 -32.36
CA ASP A 129 10.90 67.07 -31.34
C ASP A 129 11.71 66.69 -30.09
N GLN A 130 11.24 67.12 -28.93
CA GLN A 130 11.90 66.81 -27.67
C GLN A 130 11.90 65.31 -27.36
N LEU A 131 10.82 64.57 -27.65
CA LEU A 131 10.79 63.13 -27.36
C LEU A 131 11.85 62.40 -28.19
N LYS A 132 11.94 62.68 -29.50
CA LYS A 132 12.99 62.13 -30.36
C LYS A 132 14.38 62.37 -29.78
N ARG A 133 14.72 63.61 -29.44
CA ARG A 133 16.05 63.93 -28.87
C ARG A 133 16.30 63.20 -27.55
N GLN A 134 15.32 63.15 -26.65
CA GLN A 134 15.47 62.48 -25.37
C GLN A 134 15.57 60.94 -25.49
N ILE A 135 15.03 60.35 -26.55
CA ILE A 135 15.26 58.94 -26.91
C ILE A 135 16.65 58.75 -27.51
N ASP A 136 17.06 59.61 -28.45
CA ASP A 136 18.38 59.55 -29.10
C ASP A 136 19.52 59.73 -28.08
N GLU A 137 19.30 60.53 -27.03
CA GLU A 137 20.21 60.73 -25.89
C GLU A 137 20.11 59.61 -24.83
N GLU A 138 19.28 58.59 -25.05
CA GLU A 138 19.00 57.48 -24.13
C GLU A 138 18.48 57.92 -22.73
N ALA A 139 17.91 59.12 -22.62
CA ALA A 139 17.42 59.67 -21.34
C ALA A 139 16.11 59.03 -20.88
N VAL A 140 15.28 58.58 -21.84
CA VAL A 140 13.96 57.97 -21.64
C VAL A 140 13.69 56.91 -22.71
N PHE A 141 12.72 56.03 -22.45
CA PHE A 141 12.22 55.05 -23.41
C PHE A 141 13.32 54.18 -24.07
N VAL A 142 14.40 53.89 -23.35
CA VAL A 142 15.51 53.05 -23.85
C VAL A 142 14.99 51.67 -24.29
N GLY A 143 15.30 51.31 -25.54
CA GLY A 143 14.87 50.06 -26.16
C GLY A 143 13.41 50.02 -26.61
N PHE A 144 12.69 51.14 -26.54
CA PHE A 144 11.42 51.31 -27.24
C PHE A 144 11.67 51.73 -28.69
N VAL A 145 10.69 51.41 -29.53
CA VAL A 145 10.61 51.79 -30.92
C VAL A 145 9.35 52.62 -31.10
N GLU A 146 9.44 53.66 -31.91
CA GLU A 146 8.31 54.43 -32.40
C GLU A 146 8.23 54.31 -33.92
N GLY A 147 7.01 54.41 -34.45
CA GLY A 147 6.79 54.42 -35.89
C GLY A 147 7.30 55.68 -36.56
N GLU A 148 7.54 55.60 -37.87
CA GLU A 148 7.74 56.81 -38.67
C GLU A 148 6.50 57.70 -38.58
N ILE A 149 6.70 59.01 -38.37
CA ILE A 149 5.63 60.00 -38.24
C ILE A 149 5.46 60.72 -39.58
N ASP A 150 4.44 60.35 -40.32
CA ASP A 150 4.07 60.92 -41.64
C ASP A 150 2.82 61.82 -41.59
N PHE A 151 2.37 62.17 -40.37
CA PHE A 151 1.18 62.98 -40.12
C PHE A 151 1.50 64.28 -39.36
N GLN A 152 0.71 65.33 -39.60
CA GLN A 152 0.92 66.64 -38.97
C GLN A 152 0.72 66.60 -37.44
N PRO A 153 1.33 67.55 -36.69
CA PRO A 153 1.16 67.68 -35.25
C PRO A 153 -0.29 67.61 -34.76
N THR A 154 -0.50 66.94 -33.62
CA THR A 154 -1.84 66.62 -33.09
C THR A 154 -2.35 67.62 -32.06
N TYR A 155 -1.51 68.55 -31.64
CA TYR A 155 -1.79 69.60 -30.67
C TYR A 155 -1.20 70.94 -31.17
N LYS A 156 -1.77 72.12 -30.93
CA LYS A 156 -3.07 72.43 -30.30
C LYS A 156 -4.02 73.04 -31.34
N TYR A 157 -5.25 72.55 -31.36
CA TYR A 157 -6.32 73.05 -32.23
C TYR A 157 -7.37 73.85 -31.43
N ASP A 158 -8.16 74.65 -32.14
CA ASP A 158 -9.39 75.21 -31.62
C ASP A 158 -10.51 74.16 -31.66
N THR A 159 -11.14 73.91 -30.51
CA THR A 159 -12.20 72.90 -30.35
C THR A 159 -13.32 73.09 -31.36
N GLY A 160 -13.73 72.00 -32.03
CA GLY A 160 -14.74 72.03 -33.10
C GLY A 160 -14.18 72.34 -34.48
N SER A 161 -12.88 72.56 -34.63
CA SER A 161 -12.25 72.94 -35.90
C SER A 161 -10.94 72.20 -36.20
N ASP A 162 -10.34 72.49 -37.37
CA ASP A 162 -8.97 72.11 -37.72
C ASP A 162 -8.04 73.33 -37.74
N GLN A 163 -8.49 74.46 -37.17
CA GLN A 163 -7.67 75.65 -37.03
C GLN A 163 -6.73 75.49 -35.85
N TRP A 164 -5.50 75.95 -36.02
CA TRP A 164 -4.51 76.03 -34.94
C TRP A 164 -4.97 77.01 -33.84
N ASP A 165 -4.46 76.81 -32.63
CA ASP A 165 -4.78 77.61 -31.44
C ASP A 165 -4.77 79.13 -31.71
N THR A 166 -5.96 79.74 -31.71
CA THR A 166 -6.14 81.20 -31.85
C THR A 166 -6.16 81.93 -30.51
N SER A 167 -5.95 81.22 -29.40
CA SER A 167 -5.87 81.83 -28.08
C SER A 167 -4.67 82.77 -27.95
N GLU A 168 -4.71 83.66 -26.96
CA GLU A 168 -3.60 84.59 -26.65
C GLU A 168 -2.24 83.88 -26.43
N LYS A 169 -2.28 82.60 -26.06
CA LYS A 169 -1.07 81.78 -25.84
C LYS A 169 -0.44 81.24 -27.12
N CYS A 170 -1.17 81.28 -28.25
CA CYS A 170 -0.76 80.86 -29.59
C CYS A 170 0.25 79.70 -29.56
N ARG A 171 -0.17 78.54 -29.03
CA ARG A 171 0.75 77.42 -28.77
C ARG A 171 1.38 76.92 -30.07
N VAL A 172 2.69 76.66 -30.04
CA VAL A 172 3.41 75.98 -31.12
C VAL A 172 2.81 74.58 -31.33
N PRO A 173 2.49 74.19 -32.58
CA PRO A 173 2.04 72.83 -32.87
C PRO A 173 3.05 71.76 -32.43
N ALA A 174 2.59 70.64 -31.86
CA ALA A 174 3.44 69.57 -31.34
C ALA A 174 2.80 68.17 -31.48
N TRP A 175 3.64 67.14 -31.56
CA TRP A 175 3.25 65.73 -31.43
C TRP A 175 3.27 65.30 -29.96
N CYS A 176 2.24 65.73 -29.23
CA CYS A 176 2.05 65.36 -27.83
C CYS A 176 1.58 63.90 -27.67
N ASP A 177 0.78 63.42 -28.62
CA ASP A 177 0.08 62.13 -28.55
C ASP A 177 0.89 61.03 -29.27
N ARG A 178 1.45 60.08 -28.51
CA ARG A 178 2.48 59.14 -29.02
C ARG A 178 2.15 57.70 -28.71
N ILE A 179 2.67 56.77 -29.53
CA ILE A 179 2.53 55.32 -29.34
C ILE A 179 3.88 54.66 -29.61
N LEU A 180 4.49 54.12 -28.56
CA LEU A 180 5.77 53.42 -28.60
C LEU A 180 5.58 51.97 -28.15
N TRP A 181 6.49 51.08 -28.55
CA TRP A 181 6.50 49.70 -28.07
C TRP A 181 7.91 49.20 -27.78
N ARG A 182 8.01 48.22 -26.90
CA ARG A 182 9.22 47.44 -26.63
C ARG A 182 8.87 45.97 -26.68
N GLY A 183 9.60 45.18 -27.46
CA GLY A 183 9.38 43.74 -27.56
C GLY A 183 10.00 43.15 -28.81
N LYS A 184 10.12 41.83 -28.84
CA LYS A 184 10.53 41.09 -30.04
C LYS A 184 9.30 40.73 -30.87
N ASN A 185 9.47 40.54 -32.18
CA ASN A 185 8.41 40.11 -33.10
C ASN A 185 7.20 41.06 -33.13
N VAL A 186 7.44 42.38 -33.01
CA VAL A 186 6.42 43.41 -33.18
C VAL A 186 6.69 44.13 -34.50
N ARG A 187 5.70 44.12 -35.39
CA ARG A 187 5.74 44.85 -36.67
C ARG A 187 4.60 45.86 -36.70
N GLN A 188 4.93 47.13 -36.90
CA GLN A 188 3.93 48.17 -37.09
C GLN A 188 3.46 48.19 -38.55
N GLN A 189 2.14 48.25 -38.74
CA GLN A 189 1.50 48.31 -40.05
C GLN A 189 1.09 49.75 -40.40
N HIS A 190 0.48 50.45 -39.43
CA HIS A 190 0.02 51.83 -39.60
C HIS A 190 0.31 52.64 -38.35
N TYR A 191 0.63 53.93 -38.54
CA TYR A 191 0.70 54.93 -37.49
C TYR A 191 0.16 56.25 -38.04
N GLN A 192 -0.95 56.76 -37.50
CA GLN A 192 -1.68 57.87 -38.13
C GLN A 192 -2.48 58.68 -37.12
N SER A 193 -2.77 59.94 -37.47
CA SER A 193 -3.73 60.80 -36.76
C SER A 193 -5.06 60.92 -37.50
N HIS A 194 -6.12 61.30 -36.77
CA HIS A 194 -7.50 61.32 -37.27
C HIS A 194 -8.09 62.73 -37.27
N MET A 195 -7.75 63.53 -38.29
CA MET A 195 -8.18 64.94 -38.41
C MET A 195 -9.70 65.13 -38.48
N ALA A 196 -10.45 64.13 -38.97
CA ALA A 196 -11.91 64.17 -39.07
C ALA A 196 -12.61 64.34 -37.70
N LEU A 197 -11.92 64.00 -36.60
CA LEU A 197 -12.45 64.13 -35.25
C LEU A 197 -12.02 65.48 -34.65
N LYS A 198 -13.01 66.28 -34.25
CA LYS A 198 -12.84 67.70 -33.84
C LYS A 198 -13.38 68.00 -32.45
N THR A 199 -13.61 66.96 -31.65
CA THR A 199 -14.25 67.06 -30.33
C THR A 199 -13.33 67.62 -29.24
N SER A 200 -12.02 67.63 -29.47
CA SER A 200 -10.98 68.11 -28.56
C SER A 200 -10.00 69.03 -29.32
N ASP A 201 -9.20 69.77 -28.56
CA ASP A 201 -8.02 70.49 -29.02
C ASP A 201 -6.84 69.57 -29.40
N HIS A 202 -6.96 68.26 -29.15
CA HIS A 202 -6.07 67.21 -29.65
C HIS A 202 -6.74 66.40 -30.77
N LYS A 203 -5.91 65.80 -31.64
CA LYS A 203 -6.34 64.86 -32.68
C LYS A 203 -6.01 63.42 -32.26
N PRO A 204 -6.98 62.47 -32.34
CA PRO A 204 -6.72 61.09 -31.98
C PRO A 204 -5.62 60.47 -32.81
N VAL A 205 -4.82 59.61 -32.19
CA VAL A 205 -3.74 58.86 -32.81
C VAL A 205 -4.02 57.36 -32.70
N SER A 206 -3.76 56.62 -33.76
CA SER A 206 -3.90 55.15 -33.77
C SER A 206 -2.67 54.49 -34.36
N SER A 207 -2.35 53.30 -33.85
CA SER A 207 -1.38 52.41 -34.49
C SER A 207 -1.91 50.99 -34.57
N LEU A 208 -1.67 50.33 -35.71
CA LEU A 208 -1.94 48.90 -35.89
C LEU A 208 -0.61 48.14 -35.78
N LEU A 209 -0.53 47.24 -34.80
CA LEU A 209 0.65 46.42 -34.52
C LEU A 209 0.32 44.94 -34.73
N GLU A 210 1.21 44.24 -35.40
CA GLU A 210 1.23 42.79 -35.49
C GLU A 210 2.26 42.25 -34.51
N ILE A 211 1.80 41.48 -33.52
CA ILE A 211 2.64 40.99 -32.41
C ILE A 211 2.66 39.46 -32.48
N GLY A 212 3.85 38.88 -32.66
CA GLY A 212 4.03 37.43 -32.64
C GLY A 212 3.89 36.87 -31.22
N VAL A 213 2.85 36.06 -30.99
CA VAL A 213 2.55 35.44 -29.70
C VAL A 213 3.08 34.01 -29.67
N ARG A 214 3.66 33.59 -28.55
CA ARG A 214 4.11 32.21 -28.34
C ARG A 214 2.93 31.26 -28.16
N MET A 215 2.81 30.29 -29.06
CA MET A 215 1.88 29.16 -29.00
C MET A 215 2.70 27.86 -28.90
N ASN A 216 2.29 26.89 -28.08
CA ASN A 216 3.05 25.65 -27.96
C ASN A 216 2.18 24.41 -27.64
N ASP A 217 1.14 24.19 -28.43
CA ASP A 217 0.15 23.14 -28.13
C ASP A 217 0.71 21.71 -28.35
N GLU A 218 1.46 21.47 -29.43
CA GLU A 218 1.96 20.12 -29.77
C GLU A 218 3.10 19.65 -28.86
N ALA A 219 4.09 20.51 -28.59
CA ALA A 219 5.23 20.12 -27.75
C ALA A 219 4.81 19.94 -26.28
N TYR A 220 3.85 20.73 -25.80
CA TYR A 220 3.29 20.56 -24.46
C TYR A 220 2.60 19.19 -24.34
N LYS A 221 1.72 18.84 -25.29
CA LYS A 221 1.01 17.57 -25.27
C LYS A 221 1.96 16.38 -25.30
N LYS A 222 2.97 16.40 -26.18
CA LYS A 222 3.98 15.33 -26.25
C LYS A 222 4.77 15.20 -24.96
N THR A 223 5.23 16.31 -24.39
CA THR A 223 5.99 16.31 -23.12
C THR A 223 5.13 15.80 -21.96
N PHE A 224 3.86 16.21 -21.91
CA PHE A 224 2.92 15.74 -20.91
C PHE A 224 2.68 14.24 -21.00
N GLU A 225 2.45 13.71 -22.21
CA GLU A 225 2.31 12.27 -22.43
C GLU A 225 3.59 11.49 -22.04
N GLU A 226 4.78 12.03 -22.32
CA GLU A 226 6.05 11.44 -21.90
C GLU A 226 6.23 11.43 -20.38
N ILE A 227 5.88 12.52 -19.69
CA ILE A 227 5.93 12.60 -18.22
C ILE A 227 4.98 11.59 -17.59
N VAL A 228 3.72 11.53 -18.05
CA VAL A 228 2.73 10.57 -17.55
C VAL A 228 3.22 9.14 -17.75
N ARG A 229 3.72 8.79 -18.94
CA ARG A 229 4.30 7.45 -19.19
C ARG A 229 5.47 7.12 -18.27
N ASN A 230 6.33 8.09 -17.98
CA ASN A 230 7.46 7.88 -17.08
C ASN A 230 6.99 7.66 -15.63
N ILE A 231 5.95 8.38 -15.19
CA ILE A 231 5.33 8.17 -13.88
C ILE A 231 4.73 6.76 -13.80
N ASP A 232 3.92 6.37 -14.79
CA ASP A 232 3.32 5.03 -14.85
C ASP A 232 4.39 3.92 -14.84
N LYS A 233 5.49 4.13 -15.57
CA LYS A 233 6.61 3.19 -15.59
C LYS A 233 7.27 3.08 -14.22
N MET A 234 7.54 4.20 -13.57
CA MET A 234 8.15 4.22 -12.23
C MET A 234 7.24 3.54 -11.20
N GLU A 235 5.93 3.78 -11.24
CA GLU A 235 4.98 3.12 -10.34
C GLU A 235 5.00 1.60 -10.52
N ASN A 236 4.99 1.12 -11.76
CA ASN A 236 5.05 -0.31 -12.06
C ASN A 236 6.38 -0.95 -11.61
N GLU A 237 7.50 -0.27 -11.78
CA GLU A 237 8.83 -0.73 -11.31
C GLU A 237 8.91 -0.77 -9.77
N CYS A 238 8.09 0.03 -9.07
CA CYS A 238 8.02 0.05 -7.61
C CYS A 238 7.11 -1.04 -7.02
N ILE A 239 6.39 -1.82 -7.82
CA ILE A 239 5.56 -2.92 -7.32
C ILE A 239 6.48 -4.06 -6.85
N PRO A 240 6.42 -4.48 -5.57
CA PRO A 240 7.21 -5.60 -5.06
C PRO A 240 6.95 -6.89 -5.86
N SER A 241 8.03 -7.61 -6.17
CA SER A 241 7.99 -8.84 -6.95
C SER A 241 8.99 -9.85 -6.41
N VAL A 242 8.56 -11.12 -6.33
CA VAL A 242 9.43 -12.24 -6.01
C VAL A 242 9.25 -13.38 -7.00
N THR A 243 10.32 -14.12 -7.26
CA THR A 243 10.29 -15.42 -7.92
C THR A 243 10.42 -16.52 -6.86
N LEU A 244 9.47 -17.45 -6.87
CA LEU A 244 9.47 -18.63 -6.00
C LEU A 244 10.28 -19.76 -6.65
N SER A 245 11.12 -20.46 -5.88
CA SER A 245 11.89 -21.61 -6.39
C SER A 245 11.00 -22.74 -6.88
N LYS A 246 9.86 -22.97 -6.22
CA LYS A 246 8.80 -23.91 -6.62
C LYS A 246 7.46 -23.47 -6.03
N ARG A 247 6.37 -23.93 -6.63
CA ARG A 247 4.98 -23.60 -6.21
C ARG A 247 4.17 -24.82 -5.80
N GLU A 248 4.70 -26.01 -6.02
CA GLU A 248 4.07 -27.27 -5.72
C GLU A 248 5.02 -28.07 -4.83
N PHE A 249 4.49 -28.52 -3.70
CA PHE A 249 5.19 -29.30 -2.69
C PHE A 249 4.43 -30.60 -2.52
N HIS A 250 5.13 -31.73 -2.64
CA HIS A 250 4.51 -33.04 -2.59
C HIS A 250 5.16 -33.91 -1.50
N PHE A 251 4.51 -33.99 -0.35
CA PHE A 251 4.95 -34.75 0.80
C PHE A 251 4.51 -36.21 0.69
N LYS A 252 5.44 -37.08 0.31
CA LYS A 252 5.18 -38.52 0.24
C LYS A 252 5.28 -39.17 1.60
N ASP A 253 4.42 -40.16 1.82
CA ASP A 253 4.48 -41.07 2.95
C ASP A 253 4.51 -40.31 4.29
N VAL A 254 3.59 -39.36 4.46
CA VAL A 254 3.41 -38.64 5.72
C VAL A 254 2.92 -39.63 6.76
N LYS A 255 3.57 -39.65 7.93
CA LYS A 255 3.29 -40.59 9.02
C LYS A 255 2.97 -39.86 10.32
N PHE A 256 2.24 -40.52 11.20
CA PHE A 256 1.93 -40.03 12.54
C PHE A 256 3.20 -39.68 13.33
N MET A 257 3.27 -38.48 13.90
CA MET A 257 4.38 -37.96 14.71
C MET A 257 5.76 -37.99 14.01
N GLN A 258 5.79 -37.97 12.67
CA GLN A 258 7.00 -37.78 11.88
C GLN A 258 7.03 -36.37 11.30
N HIS A 259 8.09 -35.61 11.59
CA HIS A 259 8.32 -34.29 11.00
C HIS A 259 8.90 -34.43 9.60
N ARG A 260 8.34 -33.70 8.64
CA ARG A 260 8.84 -33.55 7.28
C ARG A 260 8.89 -32.06 6.96
N ALA A 261 9.97 -31.60 6.34
CA ALA A 261 10.09 -30.21 5.92
C ALA A 261 10.64 -30.12 4.50
N GLU A 262 10.12 -29.18 3.73
CA GLU A 262 10.69 -28.79 2.45
C GLU A 262 10.81 -27.27 2.38
N THR A 263 11.95 -26.79 1.89
CA THR A 263 12.25 -25.36 1.82
C THR A 263 11.70 -24.73 0.53
N LEU A 264 11.02 -23.60 0.69
CA LEU A 264 10.63 -22.65 -0.34
C LEU A 264 11.61 -21.47 -0.32
N SER A 265 12.26 -21.18 -1.45
CA SER A 265 13.15 -20.02 -1.57
C SER A 265 12.48 -18.90 -2.37
N LEU A 266 12.57 -17.69 -1.85
CA LEU A 266 12.05 -16.44 -2.41
C LEU A 266 13.21 -15.60 -2.92
N LEU A 267 13.29 -15.43 -4.24
CA LEU A 267 14.22 -14.51 -4.86
C LEU A 267 13.50 -13.18 -5.14
N ASN A 268 13.93 -12.09 -4.50
CA ASN A 268 13.43 -10.75 -4.85
C ASN A 268 13.97 -10.37 -6.24
N ASP A 269 13.09 -10.30 -7.23
CA ASP A 269 13.38 -9.91 -8.61
C ASP A 269 12.82 -8.51 -8.95
N GLY A 270 12.24 -7.82 -7.98
CA GLY A 270 11.79 -6.43 -8.07
C GLY A 270 12.89 -5.40 -7.76
N GLN A 271 12.56 -4.12 -7.93
CA GLN A 271 13.46 -2.99 -7.64
C GLN A 271 13.40 -2.51 -6.19
N VAL A 272 12.45 -3.04 -5.40
CA VAL A 272 12.18 -2.61 -4.02
C VAL A 272 12.30 -3.77 -3.03
N PRO A 273 12.66 -3.51 -1.76
CA PRO A 273 12.60 -4.52 -0.71
C PRO A 273 11.19 -5.10 -0.58
N CYS A 274 11.11 -6.43 -0.43
CA CYS A 274 9.85 -7.14 -0.29
C CYS A 274 9.65 -7.62 1.15
N GLN A 275 8.41 -7.55 1.64
CA GLN A 275 7.96 -8.27 2.83
C GLN A 275 6.83 -9.21 2.43
N PHE A 276 6.82 -10.41 2.99
CA PHE A 276 5.78 -11.39 2.76
C PHE A 276 5.09 -11.82 4.06
N GLU A 277 3.86 -12.28 3.94
CA GLU A 277 3.09 -12.96 4.98
C GLU A 277 2.18 -14.02 4.36
N PHE A 278 2.01 -15.16 5.04
CA PHE A 278 0.96 -16.11 4.68
C PHE A 278 -0.39 -15.66 5.25
N ILE A 279 -1.35 -15.41 4.37
CA ILE A 279 -2.65 -14.85 4.74
C ILE A 279 -3.73 -15.92 4.85
N GLN A 280 -4.77 -15.61 5.63
CA GLN A 280 -5.94 -16.47 5.80
C GLN A 280 -6.70 -16.62 4.48
N LYS A 281 -7.15 -17.85 4.20
CA LYS A 281 -8.08 -18.11 3.10
C LYS A 281 -9.50 -17.68 3.48
N PRO A 282 -10.35 -17.29 2.52
CA PRO A 282 -11.75 -16.97 2.81
C PRO A 282 -12.45 -18.13 3.53
N ASN A 283 -13.09 -17.84 4.66
CA ASN A 283 -13.80 -18.80 5.53
C ASN A 283 -12.93 -19.80 6.30
N GLU A 284 -11.61 -19.62 6.33
CA GLU A 284 -10.71 -20.40 7.20
C GLU A 284 -10.15 -19.54 8.34
N PRO A 285 -10.05 -20.07 9.57
CA PRO A 285 -9.54 -19.32 10.72
C PRO A 285 -8.02 -19.12 10.69
N THR A 286 -7.31 -19.90 9.87
CA THR A 286 -5.85 -19.96 9.79
C THR A 286 -5.41 -19.92 8.32
N TYR A 287 -4.13 -19.60 8.07
CA TYR A 287 -3.57 -19.58 6.72
C TYR A 287 -3.30 -20.98 6.15
N CYS A 288 -3.28 -22.00 7.01
CA CYS A 288 -3.03 -23.40 6.68
C CYS A 288 -3.83 -24.35 7.59
N LYS A 289 -3.91 -25.62 7.19
CA LYS A 289 -4.45 -26.71 8.01
C LYS A 289 -3.52 -27.03 9.21
N PRO A 290 -4.04 -27.61 10.31
CA PRO A 290 -3.28 -27.80 11.56
C PRO A 290 -2.06 -28.73 11.46
N TRP A 291 -1.96 -29.56 10.43
CA TRP A 291 -0.82 -30.45 10.17
C TRP A 291 0.29 -29.79 9.34
N LEU A 292 0.09 -28.56 8.84
CA LEU A 292 1.04 -27.80 8.03
C LEU A 292 1.46 -26.54 8.77
N THR A 293 2.72 -26.11 8.61
CA THR A 293 3.23 -24.85 9.16
C THR A 293 4.27 -24.25 8.22
N ALA A 294 4.24 -22.94 8.03
CA ALA A 294 5.29 -22.22 7.32
C ALA A 294 6.20 -21.48 8.31
N ASN A 295 7.51 -21.67 8.21
CA ASN A 295 8.49 -21.13 9.14
C ASN A 295 9.65 -20.41 8.42
N PRO A 296 9.77 -19.06 8.51
CA PRO A 296 8.86 -18.16 9.21
C PRO A 296 7.55 -17.94 8.41
N PRO A 297 6.41 -17.68 9.09
CA PRO A 297 5.14 -17.40 8.42
C PRO A 297 5.06 -16.00 7.79
N LYS A 298 6.01 -15.12 8.16
CA LYS A 298 6.17 -13.77 7.61
C LYS A 298 7.61 -13.30 7.75
N GLY A 299 8.03 -12.39 6.88
CA GLY A 299 9.33 -11.73 7.00
C GLY A 299 9.87 -11.19 5.69
N GLY A 300 11.17 -10.93 5.66
CA GLY A 300 11.94 -10.58 4.46
C GLY A 300 13.07 -11.59 4.18
N ARG A 301 13.03 -12.76 4.81
CA ARG A 301 14.02 -13.84 4.62
C ARG A 301 13.79 -14.56 3.30
N VAL A 302 14.88 -15.10 2.76
CA VAL A 302 14.91 -15.80 1.46
C VAL A 302 14.32 -17.20 1.56
N ASP A 303 14.46 -17.91 2.68
CA ASP A 303 14.03 -19.31 2.79
C ASP A 303 12.93 -19.49 3.85
N ILE A 304 11.91 -20.26 3.48
CA ILE A 304 10.76 -20.63 4.31
C ILE A 304 10.66 -22.16 4.33
N ASP A 305 10.67 -22.75 5.51
CA ASP A 305 10.44 -24.18 5.65
C ASP A 305 8.93 -24.46 5.76
N LEU A 306 8.42 -25.24 4.81
CA LEU A 306 7.07 -25.80 4.87
C LEU A 306 7.16 -27.13 5.61
N GLU A 307 6.64 -27.15 6.82
CA GLU A 307 6.73 -28.26 7.75
C GLU A 307 5.39 -28.99 7.84
N VAL A 308 5.39 -30.30 7.57
CA VAL A 308 4.25 -31.20 7.75
C VAL A 308 4.47 -32.07 8.98
N PHE A 309 3.51 -32.05 9.90
CA PHE A 309 3.54 -32.82 11.13
C PHE A 309 2.12 -33.25 11.54
N VAL A 310 1.84 -34.54 11.43
CA VAL A 310 0.56 -35.13 11.87
C VAL A 310 0.67 -35.51 13.34
N ASN A 311 -0.22 -34.99 14.17
CA ASN A 311 -0.26 -35.25 15.61
C ASN A 311 -1.58 -35.91 16.03
N ARG A 312 -1.76 -36.11 17.35
CA ARG A 312 -2.98 -36.74 17.92
C ARG A 312 -4.30 -36.06 17.54
N SER A 313 -4.30 -34.75 17.26
CA SER A 313 -5.52 -34.02 16.89
C SER A 313 -5.89 -34.15 15.41
N THR A 314 -4.93 -34.40 14.53
CA THR A 314 -5.16 -34.48 13.08
C THR A 314 -5.18 -35.92 12.56
N ALA A 315 -4.55 -36.85 13.28
CA ALA A 315 -4.46 -38.26 12.88
C ALA A 315 -5.82 -38.94 12.68
N PRO A 316 -6.86 -38.75 13.52
CA PRO A 316 -8.13 -39.46 13.35
C PRO A 316 -8.82 -39.20 11.99
N ASP A 317 -8.88 -37.92 11.58
CA ASP A 317 -9.50 -37.51 10.33
C ASP A 317 -8.68 -37.96 9.11
N LEU A 318 -7.35 -37.98 9.24
CA LEU A 318 -6.45 -38.44 8.18
C LEU A 318 -6.47 -39.98 8.05
N ASN A 319 -6.52 -40.72 9.16
CA ASN A 319 -6.64 -42.18 9.19
C ASN A 319 -7.96 -42.63 8.51
N SER A 320 -9.07 -41.96 8.82
CA SER A 320 -10.38 -42.26 8.25
C SER A 320 -10.58 -41.72 6.82
N GLY A 321 -9.66 -40.89 6.32
CA GLY A 321 -9.77 -40.25 5.02
C GLY A 321 -10.81 -39.13 4.93
N GLN A 322 -11.34 -38.67 6.06
CA GLN A 322 -12.17 -37.45 6.12
C GLN A 322 -11.37 -36.20 5.74
N GLN A 323 -10.07 -36.19 6.05
CA GLN A 323 -9.12 -35.22 5.56
C GLN A 323 -8.03 -35.90 4.73
N GLN A 324 -7.42 -35.12 3.83
CA GLN A 324 -6.27 -35.51 3.04
C GLN A 324 -5.13 -34.49 3.23
N ILE A 325 -3.90 -34.90 2.91
CA ILE A 325 -2.72 -34.03 2.89
C ILE A 325 -2.78 -33.16 1.64
N GLU A 326 -3.68 -32.20 1.68
CA GLU A 326 -3.90 -31.22 0.61
C GLU A 326 -4.22 -29.87 1.23
N ASP A 327 -3.47 -28.85 0.85
CA ASP A 327 -3.71 -27.46 1.26
C ASP A 327 -3.16 -26.48 0.22
N ILE A 328 -3.66 -25.24 0.24
CA ILE A 328 -3.12 -24.13 -0.56
C ILE A 328 -2.72 -23.02 0.40
N LEU A 329 -1.45 -22.65 0.39
CA LEU A 329 -0.93 -21.50 1.11
C LEU A 329 -0.98 -20.28 0.19
N VAL A 330 -1.43 -19.15 0.74
CA VAL A 330 -1.43 -17.86 0.02
C VAL A 330 -0.33 -16.98 0.60
N LEU A 331 0.76 -16.84 -0.14
CA LEU A 331 1.87 -15.95 0.19
C LEU A 331 1.58 -14.57 -0.40
N HIS A 332 1.29 -13.61 0.46
CA HIS A 332 1.00 -12.23 0.10
C HIS A 332 2.27 -11.38 0.19
N LEU A 333 2.58 -10.61 -0.85
CA LEU A 333 3.56 -9.53 -0.76
C LEU A 333 2.86 -8.23 -0.33
N GLU A 334 3.40 -7.54 0.67
CA GLU A 334 2.87 -6.26 1.11
C GLU A 334 2.86 -5.26 -0.07
N ARG A 335 1.68 -4.75 -0.44
CA ARG A 335 1.45 -3.89 -1.63
C ARG A 335 1.87 -4.52 -2.96
N GLY A 336 1.97 -5.84 -3.01
CA GLY A 336 2.36 -6.61 -4.18
C GLY A 336 1.30 -7.65 -4.59
N LYS A 337 1.78 -8.74 -5.20
CA LYS A 337 0.95 -9.84 -5.70
C LYS A 337 0.84 -10.97 -4.69
N ASP A 338 -0.20 -11.78 -4.87
CA ASP A 338 -0.39 -13.04 -4.15
C ASP A 338 0.18 -14.22 -4.93
N TYR A 339 0.81 -15.14 -4.21
CA TYR A 339 1.33 -16.39 -4.75
C TYR A 339 0.65 -17.58 -4.08
N PHE A 340 0.06 -18.44 -4.90
CA PHE A 340 -0.59 -19.67 -4.44
C PHE A 340 0.41 -20.81 -4.48
N ILE A 341 0.64 -21.43 -3.32
CA ILE A 341 1.55 -22.55 -3.15
C ILE A 341 0.69 -23.77 -2.81
N SER A 342 0.71 -24.77 -3.68
CA SER A 342 -0.01 -26.02 -3.47
C SER A 342 0.84 -26.99 -2.68
N VAL A 343 0.29 -27.49 -1.58
CA VAL A 343 0.86 -28.56 -0.78
C VAL A 343 -0.02 -29.79 -0.93
N SER A 344 0.54 -30.88 -1.41
CA SER A 344 -0.15 -32.15 -1.61
C SER A 344 0.67 -33.31 -1.02
N GLY A 345 0.07 -34.48 -0.90
CA GLY A 345 0.77 -35.64 -0.37
C GLY A 345 -0.14 -36.83 -0.13
N ASN A 346 0.46 -37.92 0.35
CA ASN A 346 -0.27 -39.07 0.87
C ASN A 346 0.05 -39.24 2.35
N TYR A 347 -0.97 -39.57 3.13
CA TYR A 347 -0.83 -39.98 4.52
C TYR A 347 -0.94 -41.48 4.62
N LEU A 348 -0.01 -42.12 5.33
CA LEU A 348 -0.07 -43.54 5.64
C LEU A 348 -0.84 -43.71 6.95
N PRO A 349 -2.01 -44.40 6.93
CA PRO A 349 -2.80 -44.62 8.13
C PRO A 349 -2.00 -45.28 9.24
N SER A 350 -2.29 -44.89 10.47
CA SER A 350 -1.62 -45.40 11.67
C SER A 350 -2.62 -45.93 12.69
N CYS A 351 -2.24 -46.95 13.44
CA CYS A 351 -3.03 -47.46 14.55
C CYS A 351 -3.17 -46.39 15.64
N TYR A 352 -2.18 -45.49 15.75
CA TYR A 352 -2.26 -44.25 16.51
C TYR A 352 -3.29 -43.30 15.89
N GLY A 353 -4.18 -42.73 16.72
CA GLY A 353 -5.30 -41.92 16.21
C GLY A 353 -6.49 -42.73 15.73
N THR A 354 -6.45 -44.07 15.82
CA THR A 354 -7.57 -44.93 15.45
C THR A 354 -8.31 -45.41 16.70
N SER A 355 -9.65 -45.49 16.65
CA SER A 355 -10.46 -45.86 17.81
C SER A 355 -10.22 -47.31 18.25
N ILE A 356 -10.33 -47.60 19.56
CA ILE A 356 -10.23 -48.97 20.11
C ILE A 356 -11.19 -49.90 19.37
N ARG A 357 -12.41 -49.43 19.11
CA ARG A 357 -13.46 -50.18 18.43
C ARG A 357 -13.07 -50.54 16.99
N THR A 358 -12.55 -49.59 16.22
CA THR A 358 -12.07 -49.84 14.86
C THR A 358 -10.93 -50.86 14.89
N LEU A 359 -9.94 -50.68 15.76
CA LEU A 359 -8.79 -51.58 15.86
C LEU A 359 -9.17 -53.01 16.25
N CYS A 360 -10.14 -53.19 17.17
CA CYS A 360 -10.67 -54.52 17.51
C CYS A 360 -11.32 -55.25 16.32
N ARG A 361 -11.73 -54.53 15.27
CA ARG A 361 -12.29 -55.12 14.04
C ARG A 361 -11.25 -55.36 12.96
N LEU A 362 -10.04 -54.79 13.10
CA LEU A 362 -8.93 -54.98 12.16
C LEU A 362 -8.11 -56.20 12.56
N ARG A 363 -8.25 -57.30 11.81
CA ARG A 363 -7.40 -58.49 11.96
C ARG A 363 -6.00 -58.25 11.40
N GLU A 364 -5.93 -57.65 10.22
CA GLU A 364 -4.69 -57.29 9.55
C GLU A 364 -4.16 -55.93 10.07
N PRO A 365 -2.87 -55.64 9.86
CA PRO A 365 -2.28 -54.33 10.13
C PRO A 365 -3.00 -53.21 9.39
N ILE A 366 -3.03 -52.01 9.96
CA ILE A 366 -3.86 -50.92 9.41
C ILE A 366 -3.41 -50.49 8.01
N GLN A 367 -2.12 -50.58 7.67
CA GLN A 367 -1.63 -50.19 6.34
C GLN A 367 -1.90 -51.24 5.26
N ASP A 368 -2.27 -52.47 5.63
CA ASP A 368 -2.73 -53.48 4.68
C ASP A 368 -4.22 -53.32 4.34
N MET A 369 -4.92 -52.45 5.06
CA MET A 369 -6.35 -52.21 4.90
C MET A 369 -6.62 -51.05 3.93
N PRO A 370 -7.55 -51.20 2.96
CA PRO A 370 -7.99 -50.09 2.14
C PRO A 370 -8.59 -48.97 3.00
N GLN A 371 -8.26 -47.71 2.69
CA GLN A 371 -8.72 -46.55 3.45
C GLN A 371 -10.25 -46.45 3.54
N GLU A 372 -10.95 -46.84 2.48
CA GLU A 372 -12.41 -46.90 2.45
C GLU A 372 -12.98 -47.89 3.48
N THR A 373 -12.29 -49.02 3.72
CA THR A 373 -12.68 -49.98 4.75
C THR A 373 -12.49 -49.39 6.15
N ILE A 374 -11.39 -48.66 6.39
CA ILE A 374 -11.14 -47.97 7.66
C ILE A 374 -12.23 -46.92 7.91
N ARG A 375 -12.60 -46.16 6.87
CA ARG A 375 -13.67 -45.16 6.92
C ARG A 375 -15.01 -45.79 7.30
N GLN A 376 -15.42 -46.84 6.58
CA GLN A 376 -16.66 -47.56 6.86
C GLN A 376 -16.70 -48.07 8.30
N LEU A 377 -15.63 -48.71 8.78
CA LEU A 377 -15.55 -49.22 10.15
C LEU A 377 -15.64 -48.11 11.22
N THR A 378 -15.17 -46.91 10.89
CA THR A 378 -15.20 -45.73 11.77
C THR A 378 -16.60 -45.11 11.82
N GLU A 379 -17.33 -45.08 10.70
CA GLU A 379 -18.68 -44.51 10.59
C GLU A 379 -19.81 -45.46 11.05
N MET A 380 -19.53 -46.76 11.18
CA MET A 380 -20.52 -47.77 11.58
C MET A 380 -21.11 -47.55 12.99
N SER A 381 -22.44 -47.58 13.12
CA SER A 381 -23.16 -47.57 14.39
C SER A 381 -22.98 -48.87 15.19
N ASP A 382 -23.30 -48.86 16.49
CA ASP A 382 -23.19 -50.03 17.38
C ASP A 382 -24.10 -51.20 17.04
N ASP A 383 -25.19 -50.93 16.31
CA ASP A 383 -26.21 -51.93 15.97
C ASP A 383 -26.03 -52.58 14.58
N ALA A 384 -24.92 -52.31 13.88
CA ALA A 384 -24.69 -52.88 12.55
C ALA A 384 -24.40 -54.39 12.63
N GLU A 385 -25.07 -55.20 11.77
CA GLU A 385 -24.86 -56.66 11.69
C GLU A 385 -23.38 -56.99 11.46
N ILE A 386 -22.79 -57.65 12.45
CA ILE A 386 -21.37 -58.01 12.46
C ILE A 386 -21.21 -59.41 11.85
N THR A 387 -20.48 -59.51 10.74
CA THR A 387 -20.17 -60.80 10.09
C THR A 387 -19.16 -61.65 10.84
N GLU A 388 -18.26 -61.04 11.63
CA GLU A 388 -17.24 -61.73 12.43
C GLU A 388 -17.01 -61.14 13.83
N LYS A 389 -16.79 -62.01 14.83
CA LYS A 389 -16.55 -61.56 16.22
C LYS A 389 -15.28 -60.67 16.29
N PRO A 390 -15.36 -59.45 16.85
CA PRO A 390 -14.20 -58.57 17.03
C PRO A 390 -13.22 -59.13 18.08
N LEU A 391 -11.96 -58.70 18.01
CA LEU A 391 -10.93 -58.98 19.01
C LEU A 391 -11.33 -58.38 20.36
N ASP A 392 -10.99 -59.08 21.45
CA ASP A 392 -11.31 -58.61 22.81
C ASP A 392 -10.54 -57.34 23.17
N ILE A 393 -9.30 -57.18 22.68
CA ILE A 393 -8.46 -55.98 22.77
C ILE A 393 -7.74 -55.74 21.43
N PRO A 394 -7.34 -54.49 21.10
CA PRO A 394 -6.49 -54.20 19.95
C PRO A 394 -5.18 -55.00 20.01
N LYS A 395 -4.80 -55.62 18.89
CA LYS A 395 -3.57 -56.41 18.78
C LYS A 395 -2.32 -55.56 19.07
N GLU A 396 -2.36 -54.27 18.76
CA GLU A 396 -1.27 -53.32 18.95
C GLU A 396 -1.01 -53.04 20.44
N ILE A 397 -2.07 -52.87 21.23
CA ILE A 397 -1.96 -52.75 22.70
C ILE A 397 -1.43 -54.08 23.27
N TRP A 398 -1.94 -55.21 22.80
CA TRP A 398 -1.47 -56.52 23.24
C TRP A 398 0.03 -56.70 22.97
N MET A 399 0.52 -56.38 21.77
CA MET A 399 1.94 -56.47 21.40
C MET A 399 2.83 -55.63 22.31
N MET A 400 2.45 -54.36 22.56
CA MET A 400 3.22 -53.47 23.43
C MET A 400 3.24 -53.97 24.88
N VAL A 401 2.09 -54.38 25.41
CA VAL A 401 2.00 -54.86 26.80
C VAL A 401 2.69 -56.21 26.99
N ASP A 402 2.55 -57.15 26.04
CA ASP A 402 3.21 -58.46 26.09
C ASP A 402 4.75 -58.31 26.03
N HIS A 403 5.25 -57.40 25.18
CA HIS A 403 6.67 -57.05 25.14
C HIS A 403 7.17 -56.53 26.48
N LEU A 404 6.47 -55.56 27.07
CA LEU A 404 6.84 -54.98 28.36
C LEU A 404 6.72 -56.00 29.51
N PHE A 405 5.72 -56.87 29.46
CA PHE A 405 5.55 -57.93 30.45
C PHE A 405 6.71 -58.93 30.40
N ARG A 406 7.15 -59.33 29.21
CA ARG A 406 8.26 -60.30 29.07
C ARG A 406 9.63 -59.69 29.38
N ASN A 407 9.84 -58.44 28.99
CA ASN A 407 11.18 -57.85 28.92
C ASN A 407 11.43 -56.70 29.91
N ALA A 408 10.39 -56.09 30.47
CA ALA A 408 10.49 -54.83 31.21
C ALA A 408 9.95 -54.85 32.65
N ILE A 409 9.42 -55.97 33.15
CA ILE A 409 8.84 -56.04 34.51
C ILE A 409 9.81 -55.56 35.61
N LYS A 410 11.12 -55.76 35.44
CA LYS A 410 12.17 -55.34 36.39
C LYS A 410 12.96 -54.11 35.93
N GLN A 411 12.57 -53.47 34.83
CA GLN A 411 13.25 -52.31 34.26
C GLN A 411 13.14 -51.12 35.22
N GLU A 412 14.27 -50.56 35.65
CA GLU A 412 14.29 -49.30 36.42
C GLU A 412 13.74 -48.15 35.56
N ASP A 413 13.05 -47.21 36.19
CA ASP A 413 12.55 -45.97 35.58
C ASP A 413 11.60 -46.17 34.38
N LEU A 414 10.93 -47.33 34.32
CA LEU A 414 9.87 -47.60 33.34
C LEU A 414 8.75 -46.54 33.46
N PHE A 415 8.24 -46.04 32.33
CA PHE A 415 7.28 -44.91 32.23
C PHE A 415 7.73 -43.56 32.79
N GLN A 416 8.94 -43.46 33.38
CA GLN A 416 9.48 -42.20 33.91
C GLN A 416 10.58 -41.64 33.02
N GLN A 417 11.40 -42.51 32.44
CA GLN A 417 12.39 -42.13 31.44
C GLN A 417 11.76 -42.14 30.03
N PRO A 418 11.91 -41.06 29.24
CA PRO A 418 11.45 -41.03 27.86
C PRO A 418 12.30 -41.96 26.97
N GLY A 419 11.66 -42.51 25.94
CA GLY A 419 12.30 -43.27 24.88
C GLY A 419 12.97 -42.39 23.83
N LEU A 420 13.54 -43.05 22.82
CA LEU A 420 14.17 -42.39 21.68
C LEU A 420 13.14 -42.17 20.57
N ARG A 421 13.11 -40.96 19.99
CA ARG A 421 12.21 -40.63 18.88
C ARG A 421 12.41 -41.51 17.64
N SER A 422 13.65 -41.92 17.37
CA SER A 422 13.97 -42.84 16.28
C SER A 422 13.37 -44.23 16.53
N GLU A 423 13.48 -44.74 17.75
CA GLU A 423 12.89 -46.03 18.15
C GLU A 423 11.36 -45.97 18.11
N PHE A 424 10.74 -44.86 18.53
CA PHE A 424 9.29 -44.68 18.38
C PHE A 424 8.84 -44.79 16.92
N ALA A 425 9.58 -44.21 15.97
CA ALA A 425 9.24 -44.30 14.56
C ALA A 425 9.27 -45.76 14.05
N GLU A 426 10.25 -46.55 14.51
CA GLU A 426 10.35 -47.98 14.20
C GLU A 426 9.22 -48.78 14.85
N ILE A 427 8.87 -48.50 16.11
CA ILE A 427 7.76 -49.16 16.82
C ILE A 427 6.43 -48.85 16.14
N ARG A 428 6.16 -47.57 15.81
CA ARG A 428 4.97 -47.16 15.06
C ARG A 428 4.88 -47.91 13.73
N ASP A 429 5.94 -47.88 12.93
CA ASP A 429 5.96 -48.54 11.62
C ASP A 429 5.76 -50.06 11.76
N CYS A 430 6.33 -50.67 12.79
CA CYS A 430 6.13 -52.08 13.15
C CYS A 430 4.67 -52.40 13.48
N LEU A 431 4.02 -51.58 14.31
CA LEU A 431 2.60 -51.77 14.68
C LEU A 431 1.66 -51.52 13.49
N ASP A 432 1.99 -50.56 12.63
CA ASP A 432 1.15 -50.18 11.49
C ASP A 432 1.20 -51.21 10.35
N THR A 433 2.32 -51.94 10.22
CA THR A 433 2.58 -52.92 9.15
C THR A 433 2.58 -54.39 9.62
N GLY A 434 2.53 -54.65 10.93
CA GLY A 434 2.29 -55.99 11.49
C GLY A 434 3.46 -56.95 11.54
N MET A 435 4.71 -56.48 11.42
CA MET A 435 5.92 -57.31 11.45
C MET A 435 6.78 -56.88 12.64
N PRO A 436 7.21 -57.69 13.64
CA PRO A 436 7.45 -59.16 13.70
C PRO A 436 7.15 -59.83 15.09
N ASP A 437 7.80 -60.96 15.40
CA ASP A 437 7.74 -61.75 16.68
C ASP A 437 8.09 -60.95 17.97
N SER A 438 8.72 -59.77 17.86
CA SER A 438 9.08 -58.89 18.97
C SER A 438 9.17 -57.43 18.53
N LEU A 439 8.77 -56.47 19.37
CA LEU A 439 8.83 -55.04 19.04
C LEU A 439 10.28 -54.51 19.02
N PRO A 440 10.63 -53.60 18.08
CA PRO A 440 11.94 -52.96 18.04
C PRO A 440 12.09 -51.91 19.17
N GLY A 441 13.33 -51.46 19.38
CA GLY A 441 13.65 -50.40 20.35
C GLY A 441 13.79 -50.87 21.80
N SER A 442 14.13 -49.94 22.67
CA SER A 442 14.31 -50.18 24.10
C SER A 442 12.98 -50.34 24.85
N ASN A 443 13.03 -50.93 26.04
CA ASN A 443 11.87 -51.02 26.93
C ASN A 443 11.25 -49.64 27.23
N HIS A 444 12.07 -48.60 27.35
CA HIS A 444 11.60 -47.23 27.57
C HIS A 444 10.85 -46.67 26.35
N SER A 445 11.32 -46.96 25.14
CA SER A 445 10.64 -46.54 23.92
C SER A 445 9.32 -47.28 23.69
N VAL A 446 9.25 -48.58 23.98
CA VAL A 446 7.97 -49.32 23.92
C VAL A 446 7.00 -48.83 24.99
N ALA A 447 7.49 -48.51 26.20
CA ALA A 447 6.68 -47.91 27.24
C ALA A 447 6.12 -46.54 26.84
N GLU A 448 6.96 -45.64 26.28
CA GLU A 448 6.51 -44.35 25.77
C GLU A 448 5.56 -44.51 24.58
N ALA A 449 5.82 -45.45 23.67
CA ALA A 449 4.94 -45.77 22.54
C ALA A 449 3.54 -46.19 23.00
N LEU A 450 3.41 -46.94 24.10
CA LEU A 450 2.13 -47.27 24.71
C LEU A 450 1.44 -46.03 25.29
N LEU A 451 2.17 -45.14 25.98
CA LEU A 451 1.61 -43.91 26.51
C LEU A 451 1.09 -43.00 25.38
N LEU A 452 1.88 -42.82 24.32
CA LEU A 452 1.50 -42.06 23.12
C LEU A 452 0.30 -42.68 22.40
N PHE A 453 0.19 -44.01 22.40
CA PHE A 453 -0.94 -44.70 21.80
C PHE A 453 -2.23 -44.37 22.54
N LEU A 454 -2.22 -44.51 23.86
CA LEU A 454 -3.37 -44.19 24.71
C LEU A 454 -3.75 -42.71 24.58
N ASP A 455 -2.76 -41.81 24.55
CA ASP A 455 -2.95 -40.38 24.37
C ASP A 455 -3.56 -40.01 23.00
N ALA A 456 -3.21 -40.76 21.96
CA ALA A 456 -3.65 -40.52 20.59
C ALA A 456 -5.03 -41.08 20.27
N LEU A 457 -5.65 -41.90 21.14
CA LEU A 457 -6.99 -42.42 20.90
C LEU A 457 -8.00 -41.28 20.67
N PRO A 458 -8.89 -41.31 19.67
CA PRO A 458 -9.94 -40.30 19.51
C PRO A 458 -10.86 -40.25 20.73
N GLU A 459 -11.30 -41.43 21.18
CA GLU A 459 -12.07 -41.66 22.39
C GLU A 459 -11.16 -42.33 23.44
N PRO A 460 -11.01 -41.77 24.65
CA PRO A 460 -10.20 -42.36 25.71
C PRO A 460 -10.72 -43.74 26.13
N VAL A 461 -9.88 -44.50 26.83
CA VAL A 461 -10.25 -45.85 27.30
C VAL A 461 -11.51 -45.80 28.17
N VAL A 462 -11.63 -44.79 29.04
CA VAL A 462 -12.91 -44.41 29.66
C VAL A 462 -13.55 -43.32 28.79
N PRO A 463 -14.66 -43.61 28.07
CA PRO A 463 -15.30 -42.64 27.18
C PRO A 463 -15.65 -41.32 27.87
N TYR A 464 -15.62 -40.22 27.12
CA TYR A 464 -15.91 -38.87 27.62
C TYR A 464 -17.30 -38.78 28.27
N SER A 465 -18.27 -39.57 27.79
CA SER A 465 -19.63 -39.65 28.34
C SER A 465 -19.70 -40.15 29.78
N LEU A 466 -18.69 -40.92 30.24
CA LEU A 466 -18.61 -41.47 31.59
C LEU A 466 -17.62 -40.71 32.48
N TYR A 467 -16.85 -39.76 31.94
CA TYR A 467 -15.85 -38.99 32.66
C TYR A 467 -16.40 -38.35 33.95
N GLN A 468 -17.55 -37.67 33.85
CA GLN A 468 -18.16 -36.99 34.99
C GLN A 468 -18.58 -37.97 36.10
N GLN A 469 -19.12 -39.13 35.73
CA GLN A 469 -19.51 -40.16 36.69
C GLN A 469 -18.29 -40.71 37.43
N CYS A 470 -17.14 -40.87 36.75
CA CYS A 470 -15.88 -41.25 37.39
C CYS A 470 -15.45 -40.24 38.47
N LEU A 471 -15.59 -38.93 38.21
CA LEU A 471 -15.25 -37.88 39.18
C LEU A 471 -16.17 -37.83 40.41
N GLU A 472 -17.43 -38.25 40.24
CA GLU A 472 -18.43 -38.25 41.31
C GLU A 472 -18.28 -39.47 42.22
N CYS A 473 -17.88 -40.62 41.66
CA CYS A 473 -17.74 -41.87 42.40
C CYS A 473 -16.31 -42.20 42.89
N CYS A 474 -15.32 -41.34 42.61
CA CYS A 474 -13.90 -41.63 42.84
C CYS A 474 -13.54 -42.01 44.28
N SER A 475 -14.35 -41.65 45.27
CA SER A 475 -14.13 -41.98 46.69
C SER A 475 -14.62 -43.38 47.09
N SER A 476 -15.35 -44.08 46.20
CA SER A 476 -15.96 -45.38 46.49
C SER A 476 -15.57 -46.43 45.44
N ALA A 477 -14.78 -47.42 45.86
CA ALA A 477 -14.33 -48.49 44.98
C ALA A 477 -15.48 -49.27 44.31
N SER A 478 -16.53 -49.61 45.07
CA SER A 478 -17.68 -50.35 44.52
C SER A 478 -18.48 -49.54 43.49
N GLN A 479 -18.53 -48.22 43.64
CA GLN A 479 -19.15 -47.35 42.64
C GLN A 479 -18.25 -47.17 41.41
N CYS A 480 -16.93 -47.10 41.61
CA CYS A 480 -15.97 -47.08 40.50
C CYS A 480 -16.08 -48.34 39.64
N GLU A 481 -16.16 -49.52 40.26
CA GLU A 481 -16.39 -50.81 39.56
C GLU A 481 -17.69 -50.80 38.75
N LYS A 482 -18.75 -50.21 39.30
CA LYS A 482 -20.02 -50.08 38.59
C LYS A 482 -19.87 -49.22 37.33
N VAL A 483 -19.13 -48.13 37.38
CA VAL A 483 -18.86 -47.29 36.19
C VAL A 483 -18.02 -48.07 35.16
N VAL A 484 -16.98 -48.78 35.59
CA VAL A 484 -16.18 -49.64 34.68
C VAL A 484 -17.03 -50.76 34.06
N SER A 485 -18.03 -51.27 34.77
CA SER A 485 -18.96 -52.27 34.25
C SER A 485 -19.86 -51.75 33.11
N MET A 486 -20.06 -50.43 33.04
CA MET A 486 -20.86 -49.74 32.03
C MET A 486 -20.07 -49.36 30.77
N LEU A 487 -18.74 -49.54 30.78
CA LEU A 487 -17.91 -49.29 29.60
C LEU A 487 -18.32 -50.20 28.44
N PRO A 488 -18.23 -49.72 27.17
CA PRO A 488 -18.31 -50.61 26.01
C PRO A 488 -17.33 -51.78 26.13
N GLN A 489 -17.72 -52.96 25.65
CA GLN A 489 -16.99 -54.20 25.95
C GLN A 489 -15.48 -54.13 25.63
N CYS A 490 -15.10 -53.61 24.46
CA CYS A 490 -13.68 -53.46 24.09
C CYS A 490 -12.95 -52.43 24.96
N HIS A 491 -13.59 -51.32 25.33
CA HIS A 491 -13.03 -50.33 26.27
C HIS A 491 -12.83 -50.93 27.67
N LYS A 492 -13.82 -51.69 28.16
CA LYS A 492 -13.74 -52.42 29.43
C LYS A 492 -12.60 -53.43 29.44
N ASN A 493 -12.44 -54.19 28.35
CA ASN A 493 -11.36 -55.16 28.21
C ASN A 493 -10.00 -54.48 28.24
N VAL A 494 -9.82 -53.39 27.50
CA VAL A 494 -8.56 -52.61 27.50
C VAL A 494 -8.28 -52.04 28.90
N PHE A 495 -9.28 -51.46 29.57
CA PHE A 495 -9.14 -50.95 30.94
C PHE A 495 -8.66 -52.03 31.90
N ASN A 496 -9.34 -53.18 31.91
CA ASN A 496 -9.00 -54.30 32.80
C ASN A 496 -7.63 -54.90 32.48
N TYR A 497 -7.30 -55.02 31.20
CA TYR A 497 -6.01 -55.54 30.74
C TYR A 497 -4.85 -54.64 31.18
N LEU A 498 -4.97 -53.33 30.99
CA LEU A 498 -3.98 -52.37 31.45
C LEU A 498 -3.87 -52.36 32.98
N ALA A 499 -5.00 -52.34 33.70
CA ALA A 499 -4.98 -52.39 35.17
C ALA A 499 -4.29 -53.66 35.69
N ALA A 500 -4.55 -54.82 35.09
CA ALA A 500 -3.89 -56.08 35.45
C ALA A 500 -2.39 -56.05 35.19
N PHE A 501 -1.97 -55.54 34.03
CA PHE A 501 -0.56 -55.37 33.69
C PHE A 501 0.16 -54.43 34.68
N LEU A 502 -0.45 -53.29 35.01
CA LEU A 502 0.13 -52.33 35.96
C LEU A 502 0.24 -52.93 37.37
N ARG A 503 -0.73 -53.75 37.81
CA ARG A 503 -0.62 -54.51 39.07
C ARG A 503 0.55 -55.49 39.06
N GLU A 504 0.85 -56.14 37.93
CA GLU A 504 2.02 -57.02 37.84
C GLU A 504 3.34 -56.24 37.95
N LEU A 505 3.41 -55.04 37.38
CA LEU A 505 4.57 -54.15 37.57
C LEU A 505 4.76 -53.77 39.04
N LEU A 506 3.67 -53.49 39.77
CA LEU A 506 3.71 -53.18 41.21
C LEU A 506 4.20 -54.35 42.07
N LYS A 507 3.99 -55.62 41.65
CA LYS A 507 4.60 -56.76 42.35
C LYS A 507 6.13 -56.76 42.28
N ASN A 508 6.70 -56.01 41.34
CA ASN A 508 8.13 -55.91 41.10
C ASN A 508 8.72 -54.52 41.46
N SER A 509 7.98 -53.73 42.27
CA SER A 509 8.38 -52.39 42.74
C SER A 509 9.78 -52.31 43.34
N ALA A 510 10.25 -53.39 43.98
CA ALA A 510 11.61 -53.45 44.54
C ALA A 510 12.71 -53.32 43.48
N ASN A 511 12.44 -53.72 42.24
CA ASN A 511 13.38 -53.63 41.12
C ASN A 511 13.08 -52.42 40.23
N ASN A 512 11.83 -52.27 39.77
CA ASN A 512 11.47 -51.24 38.79
C ASN A 512 11.22 -49.85 39.40
N ARG A 513 11.16 -49.75 40.73
CA ARG A 513 10.92 -48.51 41.50
C ARG A 513 9.58 -47.82 41.20
N LEU A 514 8.62 -48.55 40.63
CA LEU A 514 7.26 -48.05 40.41
C LEU A 514 6.44 -48.14 41.70
N ASP A 515 5.63 -47.13 41.96
CA ASP A 515 4.61 -47.17 43.01
C ASP A 515 3.23 -46.81 42.45
N VAL A 516 2.20 -46.99 43.29
CA VAL A 516 0.81 -46.74 42.92
C VAL A 516 0.58 -45.29 42.53
N ASN A 517 1.24 -44.33 43.18
CA ASN A 517 1.04 -42.91 42.93
C ASN A 517 1.62 -42.50 41.57
N ILE A 518 2.80 -43.01 41.22
CA ILE A 518 3.44 -42.79 39.91
C ILE A 518 2.53 -43.31 38.80
N LEU A 519 2.12 -44.58 38.88
CA LEU A 519 1.28 -45.20 37.86
C LEU A 519 -0.11 -44.56 37.77
N ALA A 520 -0.75 -44.24 38.90
CA ALA A 520 -2.02 -43.54 38.91
C ALA A 520 -1.91 -42.14 38.28
N THR A 521 -0.83 -41.41 38.57
CA THR A 521 -0.60 -40.08 38.01
C THR A 521 -0.46 -40.11 36.49
N ILE A 522 0.31 -41.07 35.96
CA ILE A 522 0.58 -41.18 34.52
C ILE A 522 -0.67 -41.70 33.78
N PHE A 523 -1.22 -42.84 34.20
CA PHE A 523 -2.26 -43.52 33.44
C PHE A 523 -3.64 -42.90 33.62
N ALA A 524 -3.99 -42.33 34.78
CA ALA A 524 -5.29 -41.67 34.93
C ALA A 524 -5.45 -40.51 33.94
N ALA A 525 -4.37 -39.75 33.68
CA ALA A 525 -4.39 -38.64 32.73
C ALA A 525 -4.62 -39.08 31.27
N LEU A 526 -4.26 -40.33 30.92
CA LEU A 526 -4.42 -40.89 29.58
C LEU A 526 -5.74 -41.64 29.41
N LEU A 527 -6.14 -42.41 30.44
CA LEU A 527 -7.32 -43.26 30.42
C LEU A 527 -8.62 -42.48 30.70
N LEU A 528 -8.55 -41.42 31.51
CA LEU A 528 -9.66 -40.53 31.88
C LEU A 528 -9.35 -39.09 31.45
N ARG A 529 -9.37 -38.84 30.15
CA ARG A 529 -9.14 -37.49 29.61
C ARG A 529 -10.38 -36.61 29.81
N SER A 530 -10.16 -35.38 30.26
CA SER A 530 -11.23 -34.38 30.34
C SER A 530 -11.65 -33.94 28.92
N PRO A 531 -12.96 -33.80 28.65
CA PRO A 531 -13.44 -33.19 27.42
C PRO A 531 -13.13 -31.69 27.33
N THR A 532 -12.70 -31.07 28.44
CA THR A 532 -12.30 -29.66 28.53
C THR A 532 -10.97 -29.52 29.26
N LYS A 533 -10.61 -28.30 29.69
CA LYS A 533 -9.37 -28.07 30.41
C LYS A 533 -9.50 -28.57 31.86
N GLN A 534 -8.81 -29.65 32.17
CA GLN A 534 -8.81 -30.28 33.49
C GLN A 534 -8.16 -29.38 34.57
N ASP A 535 -8.87 -29.13 35.67
CA ASP A 535 -8.34 -28.42 36.83
C ASP A 535 -7.57 -29.35 37.80
N LEU A 536 -6.96 -28.77 38.84
CA LEU A 536 -6.16 -29.55 39.80
C LEU A 536 -7.00 -30.50 40.66
N ALA A 537 -8.27 -30.17 40.93
CA ALA A 537 -9.17 -31.00 41.71
C ALA A 537 -9.63 -32.22 40.89
N GLU A 538 -9.99 -32.01 39.62
CA GLU A 538 -10.30 -33.08 38.66
C GLU A 538 -9.11 -34.03 38.47
N LYS A 539 -7.88 -33.51 38.38
CA LYS A 539 -6.67 -34.33 38.33
C LYS A 539 -6.53 -35.26 39.53
N ARG A 540 -6.78 -34.76 40.74
CA ARG A 540 -6.73 -35.59 41.96
C ARG A 540 -7.82 -36.66 41.97
N LYS A 541 -9.03 -36.30 41.55
CA LYS A 541 -10.17 -37.24 41.49
C LYS A 541 -9.97 -38.35 40.45
N THR A 542 -9.42 -38.03 39.28
CA THR A 542 -9.10 -39.04 38.26
C THR A 542 -8.00 -40.00 38.74
N GLN A 543 -6.99 -39.47 39.44
CA GLN A 543 -5.97 -40.30 40.10
C GLN A 543 -6.58 -41.22 41.16
N GLU A 544 -7.41 -40.67 42.05
CA GLU A 544 -8.11 -41.43 43.10
C GLU A 544 -8.99 -42.53 42.51
N PHE A 545 -9.75 -42.22 41.45
CA PHE A 545 -10.56 -43.19 40.73
C PHE A 545 -9.72 -44.37 40.22
N PHE A 546 -8.62 -44.09 39.51
CA PHE A 546 -7.82 -45.15 38.92
C PHE A 546 -7.01 -45.93 39.97
N GLN A 547 -6.65 -45.28 41.08
CA GLN A 547 -5.93 -45.90 42.18
C GLN A 547 -6.65 -47.12 42.79
N HIS A 548 -7.98 -47.11 42.87
CA HIS A 548 -8.76 -48.27 43.35
C HIS A 548 -8.43 -49.56 42.57
N PHE A 549 -8.22 -49.43 41.26
CA PHE A 549 -7.94 -50.56 40.36
C PHE A 549 -6.48 -51.02 40.37
N LEU A 550 -5.57 -50.25 41.00
CA LEU A 550 -4.17 -50.63 41.21
C LEU A 550 -3.95 -51.33 42.56
N VAL A 551 -4.79 -51.06 43.56
CA VAL A 551 -4.62 -51.54 44.94
C VAL A 551 -5.49 -52.77 45.25
N GLN A 552 -6.60 -52.97 44.54
CA GLN A 552 -7.46 -54.13 44.75
C GLN A 552 -6.97 -55.37 43.99
N ASP A 553 -6.82 -56.48 44.71
CA ASP A 553 -6.82 -57.83 44.11
C ASP A 553 -8.25 -58.11 43.61
N LEU A 554 -8.50 -57.85 42.34
CA LEU A 554 -9.71 -58.31 41.65
C LEU A 554 -9.66 -59.84 41.57
N CYS A 555 -10.33 -60.50 42.52
CA CYS A 555 -10.64 -61.93 42.47
C CYS A 555 -11.65 -62.26 41.36
#